data_AF-A0A7S0LQY2-F1
#
_entry.id   AF-A0A7S0LQY2-F1
#
_cell.length_a   1.000
_cell.length_b   1.000
_cell.length_c   1.000
_cell.angle_alpha   90.00
_cell.angle_beta   90.00
_cell.angle_gamma   90.00
#
_symmetry.space_group_name_H-M   'P 1'
#
loop_
_entity.id
_entity.type
_entity.pdbx_description
1 polymer ?
#
loop_
_entity_poly.entity_id
_entity_poly.type
_entity_poly.pdbx_seq_one_letter_code
_entity_poly.pdbx_strand_id
1 'polypeptide(L)'
;GTADPITLSDVKQSGATGIVSALHDVPIGEVWSVEKIRERIELIEASGLRWSVVESVPVHESIKMGSDDRHRYIENYKQTVRNLGTCGLHRLCYNFMPVIDWTRTDLEFEWPDGSRALAFDALEFAVFELHLLRRPGAEKDYDKSMVSRAAELFKRMDAATCKRLEQTVIAGLPGRMVEAYSLSEFQAALDAYKEVDAAALRANLVHFLKEVVPVAEEAGGYMAIHPD
;
A
#
# COMPACT_ATOMS: atom_id res chain seq x y z
N GLY A 1 -14.95 -3.23 3.04
CA GLY A 1 -15.84 -2.43 2.15
C GLY A 1 -17.15 -3.18 1.92
N THR A 2 -18.05 -2.72 1.05
CA THR A 2 -19.32 -3.44 0.77
C THR A 2 -19.12 -4.76 0.02
N ALA A 3 -17.98 -4.92 -0.67
CA ALA A 3 -17.58 -6.16 -1.35
C ALA A 3 -16.69 -7.08 -0.49
N ASP A 4 -16.49 -6.77 0.80
CA ASP A 4 -15.69 -7.57 1.70
C ASP A 4 -16.42 -8.89 2.05
N PRO A 5 -15.78 -10.07 1.91
CA PRO A 5 -16.41 -11.32 2.31
C PRO A 5 -16.62 -11.41 3.83
N ILE A 6 -15.87 -10.63 4.63
CA ILE A 6 -16.08 -10.53 6.08
C ILE A 6 -17.12 -9.45 6.35
N THR A 7 -18.25 -9.86 6.92
CA THR A 7 -19.36 -8.94 7.19
C THR A 7 -19.14 -8.16 8.48
N LEU A 8 -19.82 -7.01 8.62
CA LEU A 8 -19.83 -6.26 9.89
C LEU A 8 -20.40 -7.07 11.06
N SER A 9 -21.26 -8.06 10.79
CA SER A 9 -21.75 -9.00 11.81
C SER A 9 -20.62 -9.91 12.32
N ASP A 10 -19.80 -10.45 11.42
CA ASP A 10 -18.65 -11.30 11.79
C ASP A 10 -17.65 -10.51 12.64
N VAL A 11 -17.36 -9.26 12.23
CA VAL A 11 -16.50 -8.35 12.99
C VAL A 11 -17.05 -8.11 14.39
N LYS A 12 -18.36 -7.87 14.52
CA LYS A 12 -19.00 -7.69 15.83
C LYS A 12 -18.90 -8.95 16.70
N GLN A 13 -19.06 -10.13 16.12
CA GLN A 13 -18.96 -11.41 16.83
C GLN A 13 -17.52 -11.71 17.30
N SER A 14 -16.50 -11.16 16.64
CA SER A 14 -15.11 -11.23 17.11
C SER A 14 -14.85 -10.42 18.40
N GLY A 15 -15.80 -9.59 18.84
CA GLY A 15 -15.66 -8.71 20.00
C GLY A 15 -15.12 -7.32 19.67
N ALA A 16 -14.83 -7.04 18.40
CA ALA A 16 -14.44 -5.70 17.97
C ALA A 16 -15.58 -4.69 18.17
N THR A 17 -15.23 -3.48 18.59
CA THR A 17 -16.18 -2.35 18.75
C THR A 17 -15.95 -1.23 17.75
N GLY A 18 -14.83 -1.28 17.02
CA GLY A 18 -14.44 -0.27 16.05
C GLY A 18 -13.94 -0.91 14.76
N ILE A 19 -14.18 -0.21 13.66
CA ILE A 19 -13.75 -0.56 12.31
C ILE A 19 -12.57 0.30 11.90
N VAL A 20 -11.61 -0.32 11.22
CA VAL A 20 -10.59 0.34 10.41
C VAL A 20 -11.01 0.21 8.95
N SER A 21 -11.07 1.31 8.20
CA SER A 21 -11.55 1.31 6.80
C SER A 21 -11.06 2.52 6.01
N ALA A 22 -11.29 2.50 4.70
CA ALA A 22 -11.00 3.58 3.76
C ALA A 22 -12.02 3.62 2.60
N LEU A 23 -12.03 4.70 1.82
CA LEU A 23 -12.86 4.83 0.62
C LEU A 23 -12.11 4.33 -0.63
N HIS A 24 -12.08 3.01 -0.81
CA HIS A 24 -11.35 2.36 -1.92
C HIS A 24 -11.93 2.64 -3.32
N ASP A 25 -13.15 3.16 -3.39
CA ASP A 25 -13.85 3.55 -4.62
C ASP A 25 -13.50 4.98 -5.08
N VAL A 26 -12.79 5.76 -4.25
CA VAL A 26 -12.31 7.08 -4.63
C VAL A 26 -10.92 6.94 -5.27
N PRO A 27 -10.70 7.46 -6.49
CA PRO A 27 -9.39 7.40 -7.14
C PRO A 27 -8.27 8.01 -6.27
N ILE A 28 -7.06 7.45 -6.36
CA ILE A 28 -5.90 7.95 -5.61
C ILE A 28 -5.65 9.42 -5.96
N GLY A 29 -5.43 10.24 -4.93
CA GLY A 29 -5.14 11.66 -5.08
C GLY A 29 -6.38 12.54 -5.27
N GLU A 30 -7.58 11.97 -5.37
CA GLU A 30 -8.83 12.73 -5.41
C GLU A 30 -9.39 12.96 -4.00
N VAL A 31 -10.16 14.05 -3.86
CA VAL A 31 -10.72 14.47 -2.57
C VAL A 31 -11.81 13.48 -2.13
N TRP A 32 -11.74 13.05 -0.87
CA TRP A 32 -12.82 12.31 -0.23
C TRP A 32 -13.87 13.30 0.23
N SER A 33 -15.02 13.33 -0.44
CA SER A 33 -16.09 14.26 -0.10
C SER A 33 -16.75 13.90 1.25
N VAL A 34 -17.31 14.91 1.94
CA VAL A 34 -18.02 14.71 3.22
C VAL A 34 -19.16 13.71 3.05
N GLU A 35 -19.84 13.74 1.92
CA GLU A 35 -20.96 12.85 1.58
C GLU A 35 -20.50 11.39 1.56
N LYS A 36 -19.43 11.07 0.82
CA LYS A 36 -18.91 9.69 0.76
C LYS A 36 -18.38 9.20 2.12
N ILE A 37 -17.74 10.08 2.90
CA ILE A 37 -17.28 9.75 4.24
C ILE A 37 -18.49 9.41 5.13
N ARG A 38 -19.54 10.24 5.11
CA ARG A 38 -20.76 10.02 5.89
C ARG A 38 -21.51 8.76 5.48
N GLU A 39 -21.64 8.48 4.19
CA GLU A 39 -22.24 7.24 3.70
C GLU A 39 -21.56 6.00 4.30
N ARG A 40 -20.23 6.00 4.36
CA ARG A 40 -19.48 4.91 4.99
C ARG A 40 -19.64 4.87 6.52
N ILE A 41 -19.68 6.03 7.18
CA ILE A 41 -19.95 6.11 8.62
C ILE A 41 -21.32 5.49 8.93
N GLU A 42 -22.37 5.93 8.23
CA GLU A 42 -23.75 5.46 8.42
C GLU A 42 -23.87 3.95 8.21
N LEU A 43 -23.22 3.41 7.17
CA LEU A 43 -23.16 1.97 6.92
C LEU A 43 -22.56 1.18 8.11
N ILE A 44 -21.46 1.67 8.69
CA ILE A 44 -20.77 1.03 9.82
C ILE A 44 -21.61 1.16 11.10
N GLU A 45 -22.14 2.36 11.37
CA GLU A 45 -22.92 2.66 12.57
C GLU A 45 -24.26 1.93 12.60
N ALA A 46 -24.88 1.66 11.44
CA ALA A 46 -26.07 0.83 11.34
C ALA A 46 -25.87 -0.60 11.90
N SER A 47 -24.62 -1.09 11.96
CA SER A 47 -24.27 -2.39 12.56
C SER A 47 -23.98 -2.31 14.08
N GLY A 48 -24.00 -1.10 14.65
CA GLY A 48 -23.64 -0.82 16.03
C GLY A 48 -22.12 -0.82 16.28
N LEU A 49 -21.32 -0.62 15.24
CA LEU A 49 -19.87 -0.44 15.29
C LEU A 49 -19.55 1.04 15.00
N ARG A 50 -18.32 1.49 15.30
CA ARG A 50 -17.86 2.85 14.96
C ARG A 50 -16.69 2.80 13.98
N TRP A 51 -16.66 3.69 12.99
CA TRP A 51 -15.44 3.87 12.20
C TRP A 51 -14.39 4.58 13.06
N SER A 52 -13.35 3.86 13.46
CA SER A 52 -12.37 4.32 14.46
C SER A 52 -11.10 4.90 13.84
N VAL A 53 -10.58 4.28 12.78
CA VAL A 53 -9.31 4.64 12.15
C VAL A 53 -9.49 4.60 10.63
N VAL A 54 -8.93 5.59 9.93
CA VAL A 54 -8.82 5.59 8.48
C VAL A 54 -7.53 4.89 8.10
N GLU A 55 -7.61 3.81 7.33
CA GLU A 55 -6.43 3.08 6.82
C GLU A 55 -6.69 2.60 5.39
N SER A 56 -6.19 3.30 4.38
CA SER A 56 -5.43 4.57 4.42
C SER A 56 -6.04 5.62 3.49
N VAL A 57 -5.66 6.90 3.68
CA VAL A 57 -5.73 7.88 2.59
C VAL A 57 -4.42 7.74 1.80
N PRO A 58 -4.43 7.20 0.56
CA PRO A 58 -3.21 6.92 -0.18
C PRO A 58 -2.46 8.21 -0.55
N VAL A 59 -1.15 8.23 -0.33
CA VAL A 59 -0.27 9.32 -0.77
C VAL A 59 0.05 9.11 -2.25
N HIS A 60 -0.30 10.06 -3.11
CA HIS A 60 -0.08 9.96 -4.56
C HIS A 60 1.41 9.89 -4.91
N GLU A 61 1.77 9.11 -5.94
CA GLU A 61 3.18 8.90 -6.33
C GLU A 61 3.89 10.21 -6.70
N SER A 62 3.22 11.19 -7.31
CA SER A 62 3.79 12.53 -7.55
C SER A 62 4.29 13.22 -6.27
N ILE A 63 3.65 12.98 -5.12
CA ILE A 63 4.09 13.50 -3.83
C ILE A 63 5.39 12.80 -3.40
N LYS A 64 5.42 11.47 -3.52
CA LYS A 64 6.58 10.64 -3.14
C LYS A 64 7.81 10.94 -4.02
N MET A 65 7.61 11.06 -5.34
CA MET A 65 8.65 11.43 -6.30
C MET A 65 9.06 12.91 -6.23
N GLY A 66 8.19 13.77 -5.70
CA GLY A 66 8.43 15.21 -5.64
C GLY A 66 8.23 15.92 -6.98
N SER A 67 7.37 15.38 -7.87
CA SER A 67 7.05 15.92 -9.19
C SER A 67 6.39 17.31 -9.15
N ASP A 68 6.40 18.03 -10.28
CA ASP A 68 5.86 19.41 -10.39
C ASP A 68 4.37 19.51 -10.04
N ASP A 69 3.60 18.46 -10.32
CA ASP A 69 2.15 18.38 -10.06
C ASP A 69 1.81 17.98 -8.61
N ARG A 70 2.81 17.69 -7.76
CA ARG A 70 2.59 17.28 -6.36
C ARG A 70 1.73 18.24 -5.55
N HIS A 71 1.78 19.54 -5.87
CA HIS A 71 1.04 20.57 -5.16
C HIS A 71 -0.48 20.32 -5.21
N ARG A 72 -1.01 19.90 -6.36
CA ARG A 72 -2.43 19.56 -6.53
C ARG A 72 -2.82 18.43 -5.58
N TYR A 73 -2.02 17.36 -5.55
CA TYR A 73 -2.31 16.20 -4.73
C TYR A 73 -2.16 16.48 -3.24
N ILE A 74 -1.22 17.34 -2.84
CA ILE A 74 -1.09 17.81 -1.45
C ILE A 74 -2.34 18.59 -1.03
N GLU A 75 -2.84 19.50 -1.87
CA GLU A 75 -4.06 20.25 -1.56
C GLU A 75 -5.31 19.35 -1.49
N ASN A 76 -5.41 18.36 -2.38
CA ASN A 76 -6.47 17.35 -2.29
C ASN A 76 -6.37 16.52 -1.00
N TYR A 77 -5.16 16.12 -0.61
CA TYR A 77 -4.92 15.38 0.63
C TYR A 77 -5.31 16.21 1.86
N LYS A 78 -4.90 17.48 1.92
CA LYS A 78 -5.32 18.43 2.96
C LYS A 78 -6.83 18.55 3.04
N GLN A 79 -7.52 18.66 1.90
CA GLN A 79 -8.98 18.76 1.89
C GLN A 79 -9.64 17.49 2.42
N THR A 80 -9.14 16.31 2.05
CA THR A 80 -9.58 15.04 2.62
C THR A 80 -9.39 15.01 4.14
N VAL A 81 -8.24 15.45 4.66
CA VAL A 81 -7.97 15.54 6.11
C VAL A 81 -8.98 16.46 6.81
N ARG A 82 -9.30 17.63 6.25
CA ARG A 82 -10.33 18.53 6.80
C ARG A 82 -11.72 17.89 6.81
N ASN A 83 -12.08 17.19 5.73
CA ASN A 83 -13.37 16.52 5.62
C ASN A 83 -13.50 15.38 6.64
N LEU A 84 -12.43 14.58 6.83
CA LEU A 84 -12.36 13.55 7.86
C LEU A 84 -12.58 14.14 9.26
N GLY A 85 -11.88 15.23 9.59
CA GLY A 85 -12.07 15.92 10.87
C GLY A 85 -13.48 16.46 11.07
N THR A 86 -14.08 17.04 10.03
CA THR A 86 -15.49 17.50 10.03
C THR A 86 -16.48 16.36 10.28
N CYS A 87 -16.13 15.14 9.85
CA CYS A 87 -16.90 13.92 10.08
C CYS A 87 -16.56 13.21 11.40
N GLY A 88 -15.69 13.78 12.25
CA GLY A 88 -15.30 13.19 13.54
C GLY A 88 -14.26 12.07 13.45
N LEU A 89 -13.60 11.91 12.30
CA LEU A 89 -12.54 10.91 12.09
C LEU A 89 -11.17 11.55 12.29
N HIS A 90 -10.58 11.31 13.46
CA HIS A 90 -9.36 11.99 13.92
C HIS A 90 -8.09 11.12 13.86
N ARG A 91 -8.15 9.88 13.36
CA ARG A 91 -6.99 8.97 13.31
C ARG A 91 -6.78 8.49 11.89
N LEU A 92 -5.68 8.92 11.29
CA LEU A 92 -5.33 8.61 9.90
C LEU A 92 -4.03 7.82 9.82
N CYS A 93 -4.13 6.55 9.40
CA CYS A 93 -3.01 5.71 9.01
C CYS A 93 -2.64 5.95 7.53
N TYR A 94 -1.35 6.00 7.22
CA TYR A 94 -0.81 6.14 5.88
C TYR A 94 0.61 5.56 5.80
N ASN A 95 1.12 5.30 4.60
CA ASN A 95 2.52 4.93 4.36
C ASN A 95 3.17 5.86 3.33
N PHE A 96 4.49 5.77 3.18
CA PHE A 96 5.26 6.48 2.16
C PHE A 96 6.13 5.51 1.33
N MET A 97 5.72 4.25 1.25
CA MET A 97 6.42 3.20 0.49
C MET A 97 6.35 3.53 -1.02
N PRO A 98 7.49 3.62 -1.74
CA PRO A 98 7.50 3.99 -3.15
C PRO A 98 7.14 2.80 -4.04
N VAL A 99 6.34 3.03 -5.09
CA VAL A 99 5.90 2.04 -6.06
C VAL A 99 5.02 0.94 -5.47
N ILE A 100 5.54 0.09 -4.57
CA ILE A 100 4.83 -1.03 -3.93
C ILE A 100 4.50 -0.67 -2.49
N ASP A 101 3.36 -1.15 -2.00
CA ASP A 101 3.01 -1.18 -0.59
C ASP A 101 3.68 -2.43 0.07
N TRP A 102 3.01 -3.09 1.01
CA TRP A 102 3.51 -4.34 1.59
C TRP A 102 3.75 -5.44 0.53
N THR A 103 4.90 -6.13 0.65
CA THR A 103 5.35 -7.15 -0.33
C THR A 103 5.46 -8.54 0.29
N ARG A 104 5.05 -9.58 -0.43
CA ARG A 104 5.21 -11.01 -0.09
C ARG A 104 5.67 -11.80 -1.31
N THR A 105 6.16 -13.02 -1.11
CA THR A 105 6.48 -13.97 -2.19
C THR A 105 5.53 -15.16 -2.23
N ASP A 106 4.83 -15.42 -1.12
CA ASP A 106 3.80 -16.44 -1.00
C ASP A 106 2.60 -15.92 -0.18
N LEU A 107 1.39 -16.12 -0.72
CA LEU A 107 0.12 -15.75 -0.07
C LEU A 107 -0.60 -16.94 0.56
N GLU A 108 -0.12 -18.16 0.32
CA GLU A 108 -0.77 -19.41 0.72
C GLU A 108 0.21 -20.40 1.40
N PHE A 109 1.29 -19.90 2.01
CA PHE A 109 2.30 -20.72 2.65
C PHE A 109 1.68 -21.60 3.74
N GLU A 110 1.76 -22.93 3.59
CA GLU A 110 1.15 -23.88 4.52
C GLU A 110 2.05 -24.14 5.74
N TRP A 111 1.51 -23.91 6.93
CA TRP A 111 2.17 -24.22 8.20
C TRP A 111 1.97 -25.70 8.57
N PRO A 112 2.82 -26.33 9.41
CA PRO A 112 2.70 -27.75 9.75
C PRO A 112 1.35 -28.19 10.36
N ASP A 113 0.53 -27.26 10.86
CA ASP A 113 -0.81 -27.53 11.38
C ASP A 113 -1.92 -27.46 10.30
N GLY A 114 -1.56 -27.21 9.04
CA GLY A 114 -2.47 -27.08 7.90
C GLY A 114 -3.07 -25.69 7.72
N SER A 115 -2.73 -24.71 8.58
CA SER A 115 -3.11 -23.31 8.37
C SER A 115 -2.28 -22.67 7.26
N ARG A 116 -2.78 -21.57 6.68
CA ARG A 116 -2.06 -20.79 5.68
C ARG A 116 -1.61 -19.46 6.24
N ALA A 117 -0.42 -19.04 5.85
CA ALA A 117 0.18 -17.76 6.21
C ALA A 117 0.70 -17.02 4.98
N LEU A 118 0.91 -15.71 5.13
CA LEU A 118 1.68 -14.93 4.17
C LEU A 118 3.17 -15.07 4.49
N ALA A 119 4.01 -15.23 3.48
CA ALA A 119 5.46 -15.35 3.66
C ALA A 119 6.25 -14.47 2.68
N PHE A 120 7.46 -14.12 3.08
CA PHE A 120 8.46 -13.47 2.24
C PHE A 120 9.74 -14.30 2.30
N ASP A 121 10.11 -14.89 1.16
CA ASP A 121 11.39 -15.58 0.98
C ASP A 121 12.33 -14.70 0.14
N ALA A 122 13.44 -14.27 0.74
CA ALA A 122 14.43 -13.43 0.07
C ALA A 122 15.06 -14.09 -1.17
N LEU A 123 15.16 -15.42 -1.19
CA LEU A 123 15.67 -16.15 -2.34
C LEU A 123 14.68 -16.15 -3.50
N GLU A 124 13.39 -16.34 -3.22
CA GLU A 124 12.34 -16.21 -4.24
C GLU A 124 12.25 -14.77 -4.76
N PHE A 125 12.37 -13.78 -3.89
CA PHE A 125 12.40 -12.38 -4.31
C PHE A 125 13.61 -12.07 -5.20
N ALA A 126 14.78 -12.63 -4.89
CA ALA A 126 15.95 -12.55 -5.76
C ALA A 126 15.72 -13.24 -7.12
N VAL A 127 14.98 -14.35 -7.16
CA VAL A 127 14.56 -14.98 -8.43
C VAL A 127 13.69 -14.03 -9.25
N PHE A 128 12.71 -13.40 -8.60
CA PHE A 128 11.85 -12.42 -9.25
C PHE A 128 12.66 -11.27 -9.86
N GLU A 129 13.50 -10.60 -9.06
CA GLU A 129 14.25 -9.44 -9.56
C GLU A 129 15.27 -9.79 -10.65
N LEU A 130 16.03 -10.88 -10.46
CA LEU A 130 17.15 -11.22 -11.35
C LEU A 130 16.71 -11.95 -12.63
N HIS A 131 15.68 -12.80 -12.56
CA HIS A 131 15.36 -13.74 -13.65
C HIS A 131 13.99 -13.51 -14.30
N LEU A 132 13.01 -13.04 -13.53
CA LEU A 132 11.65 -12.74 -14.01
C LEU A 132 11.55 -11.30 -14.52
N LEU A 133 11.68 -10.32 -13.62
CA LEU A 133 11.70 -8.89 -13.94
C LEU A 133 12.95 -8.51 -14.72
N ARG A 134 14.10 -9.10 -14.35
CA ARG A 134 15.43 -8.78 -14.90
C ARG A 134 15.77 -7.29 -14.73
N ARG A 135 15.55 -6.78 -13.52
CA ARG A 135 15.79 -5.36 -13.22
C ARG A 135 17.27 -5.02 -13.48
N PRO A 136 17.58 -4.00 -14.30
CA PRO A 136 18.95 -3.64 -14.60
C PRO A 136 19.77 -3.32 -13.34
N GLY A 137 20.88 -4.02 -13.13
CA GLY A 137 21.80 -3.79 -12.01
C GLY A 137 21.39 -4.43 -10.69
N ALA A 138 20.30 -5.20 -10.64
CA ALA A 138 19.84 -5.87 -9.43
C ALA A 138 20.87 -6.85 -8.83
N GLU A 139 21.79 -7.38 -9.64
CA GLU A 139 22.86 -8.26 -9.17
C GLU A 139 23.79 -7.61 -8.13
N LYS A 140 23.79 -6.27 -8.02
CA LYS A 140 24.60 -5.52 -7.05
C LYS A 140 23.97 -5.48 -5.66
N ASP A 141 22.67 -5.76 -5.56
CA ASP A 141 21.92 -5.74 -4.31
C ASP A 141 22.04 -7.07 -3.56
N TYR A 142 22.64 -8.07 -4.19
CA TYR A 142 22.78 -9.43 -3.68
C TYR A 142 24.25 -9.86 -3.62
N ASP A 143 24.60 -10.68 -2.62
CA ASP A 143 25.89 -11.34 -2.61
C ASP A 143 25.97 -12.43 -3.71
N LYS A 144 27.19 -12.86 -4.03
CA LYS A 144 27.44 -13.87 -5.08
C LYS A 144 26.75 -15.22 -4.79
N SER A 145 26.58 -15.57 -3.51
CA SER A 145 25.94 -16.82 -3.11
C SER A 145 24.44 -16.76 -3.41
N MET A 146 23.79 -15.66 -3.05
CA MET A 146 22.38 -15.42 -3.34
C MET A 146 22.11 -15.41 -4.85
N VAL A 147 22.94 -14.72 -5.64
CA VAL A 147 22.81 -14.72 -7.11
C VAL A 147 22.89 -16.14 -7.68
N SER A 148 23.85 -16.95 -7.22
CA SER A 148 24.00 -18.34 -7.66
C SER A 148 22.81 -19.20 -7.27
N ARG A 149 22.36 -19.10 -6.00
CA ARG A 149 21.22 -19.85 -5.48
C ARG A 149 19.92 -19.48 -6.19
N ALA A 150 19.71 -18.19 -6.49
CA ALA A 150 18.54 -17.73 -7.22
C ALA A 150 18.54 -18.32 -8.64
N ALA A 151 19.68 -18.33 -9.33
CA ALA A 151 19.79 -18.97 -10.64
C ALA A 151 19.53 -20.48 -10.60
N GLU A 152 19.96 -21.17 -9.55
CA GLU A 152 19.68 -22.60 -9.35
C GLU A 152 18.21 -22.88 -9.03
N LEU A 153 17.57 -22.04 -8.21
CA LEU A 153 16.16 -22.15 -7.89
C LEU A 153 15.31 -21.88 -9.14
N PHE A 154 15.60 -20.82 -9.88
CA PHE A 154 14.87 -20.46 -11.09
C PHE A 154 14.85 -21.59 -12.14
N LYS A 155 15.97 -22.31 -12.31
CA LYS A 155 16.04 -23.48 -13.22
C LYS A 155 15.10 -24.63 -12.82
N ARG A 156 14.70 -24.70 -11.56
CA ARG A 156 13.81 -25.74 -11.00
C ARG A 156 12.36 -25.30 -10.95
N MET A 157 12.08 -24.00 -11.06
CA MET A 157 10.72 -23.49 -11.08
C MET A 157 10.07 -23.75 -12.42
N ASP A 158 8.83 -24.24 -12.40
CA ASP A 158 8.01 -24.34 -13.60
C ASP A 158 7.34 -23.00 -13.93
N ALA A 159 6.72 -22.93 -15.11
CA ALA A 159 6.06 -21.71 -15.59
C ALA A 159 4.93 -21.24 -14.66
N ALA A 160 4.22 -22.17 -14.01
CA ALA A 160 3.13 -21.85 -13.08
C ALA A 160 3.66 -21.19 -11.81
N THR A 161 4.74 -21.72 -11.24
CA THR A 161 5.42 -21.18 -10.05
C THR A 161 6.00 -19.80 -10.35
N CYS A 162 6.67 -19.64 -11.49
CA CYS A 162 7.19 -18.33 -11.92
C CYS A 162 6.06 -17.29 -12.05
N LYS A 163 4.95 -17.66 -12.70
CA LYS A 163 3.80 -16.76 -12.86
C LYS A 163 3.15 -16.41 -11.52
N ARG A 164 3.03 -17.37 -10.61
CA ARG A 164 2.50 -17.11 -9.25
C ARG A 164 3.38 -16.12 -8.50
N LEU A 165 4.69 -16.31 -8.52
CA LEU A 165 5.64 -15.42 -7.86
C LEU A 165 5.56 -14.01 -8.44
N GLU A 166 5.57 -13.89 -9.77
CA GLU A 166 5.38 -12.62 -10.47
C GLU A 166 4.09 -11.92 -10.01
N GLN A 167 2.95 -12.62 -10.09
CA GLN A 167 1.65 -12.08 -9.68
C GLN A 167 1.61 -11.68 -8.20
N THR A 168 2.27 -12.45 -7.34
CA THR A 168 2.30 -12.19 -5.90
C THR A 168 3.09 -10.93 -5.57
N VAL A 169 4.27 -10.76 -6.16
CA VAL A 169 5.13 -9.59 -5.90
C VAL A 169 4.50 -8.32 -6.47
N ILE A 170 3.92 -8.36 -7.68
CA ILE A 170 3.32 -7.18 -8.31
C ILE A 170 1.91 -6.85 -7.79
N ALA A 171 1.25 -7.76 -7.06
CA ALA A 171 -0.07 -7.51 -6.49
C ALA A 171 -0.05 -6.47 -5.36
N GLY A 172 1.12 -6.19 -4.76
CA GLY A 172 1.28 -5.21 -3.67
C GLY A 172 1.19 -3.74 -4.09
N LEU A 173 0.79 -3.41 -5.32
CA LEU A 173 0.81 -2.02 -5.81
C LEU A 173 -0.35 -1.17 -5.25
N PRO A 174 -0.11 0.07 -4.78
CA PRO A 174 -1.13 0.92 -4.15
C PRO A 174 -2.35 1.18 -5.04
N GLY A 175 -3.54 0.98 -4.49
CA GLY A 175 -4.82 1.46 -5.05
C GLY A 175 -5.37 0.74 -6.27
N ARG A 176 -4.82 -0.41 -6.66
CA ARG A 176 -5.44 -1.33 -7.64
C ARG A 176 -5.67 -2.69 -6.99
N MET A 177 -6.70 -2.79 -6.14
CA MET A 177 -7.10 -4.08 -5.53
C MET A 177 -7.67 -5.10 -6.54
N VAL A 178 -7.70 -4.80 -7.86
CA VAL A 178 -8.45 -5.61 -8.84
C VAL A 178 -7.71 -5.84 -10.17
N GLU A 179 -6.62 -5.11 -10.49
CA GLU A 179 -5.86 -5.33 -11.74
C GLU A 179 -4.36 -5.29 -11.47
N ALA A 180 -3.76 -6.49 -11.37
CA ALA A 180 -2.31 -6.67 -11.27
C ALA A 180 -1.62 -5.98 -12.46
N TYR A 181 -0.59 -5.19 -12.16
CA TYR A 181 0.23 -4.55 -13.18
C TYR A 181 0.95 -5.62 -14.00
N SER A 182 1.24 -5.32 -15.27
CA SER A 182 2.21 -6.11 -16.03
C SER A 182 3.64 -5.85 -15.53
N LEU A 183 4.56 -6.80 -15.74
CA LEU A 183 5.99 -6.58 -15.47
C LEU A 183 6.55 -5.32 -16.15
N SER A 184 6.08 -4.99 -17.36
CA SER A 184 6.49 -3.78 -18.06
C SER A 184 6.03 -2.50 -17.38
N GLU A 185 4.78 -2.46 -16.90
CA GLU A 185 4.29 -1.29 -16.15
C GLU A 185 4.99 -1.19 -14.79
N PHE A 186 5.27 -2.32 -14.15
CA PHE A 186 6.02 -2.37 -12.91
C PHE A 186 7.44 -1.82 -13.09
N GLN A 187 8.16 -2.27 -14.13
CA GLN A 187 9.48 -1.72 -14.45
C GLN A 187 9.42 -0.23 -14.77
N ALA A 188 8.41 0.23 -15.51
CA ALA A 188 8.24 1.65 -15.80
C ALA A 188 8.00 2.49 -14.52
N ALA A 189 7.27 1.94 -13.54
CA ALA A 189 7.07 2.59 -12.25
C ALA A 189 8.39 2.67 -11.45
N LEU A 190 9.22 1.61 -11.47
CA LEU A 190 10.56 1.65 -10.87
C LEU A 190 11.46 2.68 -11.56
N ASP A 191 11.45 2.73 -12.90
CA ASP A 191 12.25 3.65 -13.68
C ASP A 191 11.89 5.13 -13.40
N ALA A 192 10.64 5.41 -13.03
CA ALA A 192 10.22 6.75 -12.62
C ALA A 192 10.93 7.25 -11.34
N TYR A 193 11.40 6.33 -10.50
CA TYR A 193 12.17 6.64 -9.28
C TYR A 193 13.69 6.66 -9.49
N LYS A 194 14.18 6.50 -10.72
CA LYS A 194 15.63 6.38 -11.00
C LYS A 194 16.47 7.55 -10.47
N GLU A 195 15.90 8.76 -10.45
CA GLU A 195 16.56 9.98 -9.96
C GLU A 195 16.16 10.34 -8.51
N VAL A 196 15.38 9.49 -7.84
CA VAL A 196 14.90 9.68 -6.47
C VAL A 196 15.62 8.69 -5.54
N ASP A 197 16.74 9.14 -4.98
CA ASP A 197 17.46 8.37 -3.97
C ASP A 197 16.80 8.45 -2.58
N ALA A 198 17.38 7.75 -1.59
CA ALA A 198 16.86 7.74 -0.22
C ALA A 198 16.84 9.14 0.45
N ALA A 199 17.78 10.03 0.10
CA ALA A 199 17.82 11.38 0.64
C ALA A 199 16.73 12.25 0.01
N ALA A 200 16.53 12.14 -1.30
CA ALA A 200 15.45 12.80 -2.03
C ALA A 200 14.07 12.32 -1.54
N LEU A 201 13.86 11.01 -1.40
CA LEU A 201 12.60 10.45 -0.89
C LEU A 201 12.29 10.95 0.53
N ARG A 202 13.31 10.99 1.40
CA ARG A 202 13.16 11.56 2.75
C ARG A 202 12.83 13.06 2.71
N ALA A 203 13.47 13.83 1.83
CA ALA A 203 13.17 15.25 1.67
C ALA A 203 11.73 15.47 1.19
N ASN A 204 11.24 14.63 0.27
CA ASN A 204 9.86 14.65 -0.21
C ASN A 204 8.87 14.31 0.91
N LEU A 205 9.15 13.29 1.73
CA LEU A 205 8.34 12.99 2.92
C LEU A 205 8.30 14.18 3.89
N VAL A 206 9.45 14.79 4.19
CA VAL A 206 9.52 15.98 5.07
C VAL A 206 8.69 17.14 4.48
N HIS A 207 8.72 17.35 3.17
CA HIS A 207 7.90 18.36 2.51
C HIS A 207 6.41 18.07 2.67
N PHE A 208 5.97 16.84 2.40
CA PHE A 208 4.59 16.41 2.61
C PHE A 208 4.13 16.63 4.06
N LEU A 209 4.94 16.23 5.04
CA LEU A 209 4.60 16.38 6.45
C LEU A 209 4.47 17.84 6.87
N LYS A 210 5.37 18.72 6.42
CA LYS A 210 5.29 20.16 6.71
C LYS A 210 3.98 20.79 6.21
N GLU A 211 3.45 20.27 5.11
CA GLU A 211 2.21 20.76 4.51
C GLU A 211 0.96 20.17 5.19
N VAL A 212 0.95 18.87 5.48
CA VAL A 212 -0.27 18.17 5.89
C VAL A 212 -0.44 18.11 7.41
N VAL A 213 0.64 18.00 8.19
CA VAL A 213 0.55 17.89 9.66
C VAL A 213 -0.18 19.08 10.29
N PRO A 214 0.11 20.35 9.94
CA PRO A 214 -0.63 21.48 10.50
C PRO A 214 -2.14 21.44 10.21
N VAL A 215 -2.53 20.92 9.04
CA VAL A 215 -3.94 20.75 8.67
C VAL A 215 -4.60 19.62 9.46
N ALA A 216 -3.86 18.53 9.72
CA ALA A 216 -4.33 17.47 10.60
C ALA A 216 -4.54 17.99 12.03
N GLU A 217 -3.60 18.79 12.56
CA GLU A 217 -3.73 19.43 13.87
C GLU A 217 -4.93 20.37 13.95
N GLU A 218 -5.13 21.22 12.93
CA GLU A 218 -6.30 22.12 12.82
C GLU A 218 -7.62 21.33 12.82
N ALA A 219 -7.64 20.18 12.14
CA ALA A 219 -8.79 19.27 12.10
C ALA A 219 -8.94 18.39 13.37
N GLY A 220 -8.10 18.60 14.39
CA GLY A 220 -8.09 17.82 15.63
C GLY A 220 -7.65 16.36 15.45
N GLY A 221 -6.96 16.06 14.35
CA GLY A 221 -6.54 14.72 13.94
C GLY A 221 -5.08 14.40 14.22
N TYR A 222 -4.78 13.11 14.19
CA TYR A 222 -3.45 12.53 14.32
C TYR A 222 -3.12 11.73 13.07
N MET A 223 -1.91 11.91 12.55
CA MET A 223 -1.35 11.09 11.48
C MET A 223 -0.44 10.01 12.07
N ALA A 224 -0.68 8.75 11.71
CA ALA A 224 0.09 7.59 12.14
C ALA A 224 0.74 6.94 10.91
N ILE A 225 2.05 7.13 10.75
CA ILE A 225 2.76 6.50 9.62
C ILE A 225 2.96 5.01 9.89
N HIS A 226 2.56 4.17 8.94
CA HIS A 226 2.85 2.75 8.91
C HIS A 226 4.28 2.53 8.39
N PRO A 227 5.09 1.66 9.02
CA PRO A 227 6.44 1.38 8.57
C PRO A 227 6.46 0.62 7.22
N ASP A 228 7.62 0.64 6.57
CA ASP A 228 7.95 -0.24 5.44
C ASP A 228 8.09 -1.71 5.90
#